data_AF-A0A353R9P6-F1
#
_entry.id   AF-A0A353R9P6-F1
#
_cell.length_a   1.000
_cell.length_b   1.000
_cell.length_c   1.000
_cell.angle_alpha   90.00
_cell.angle_beta   90.00
_cell.angle_gamma   90.00
#
_symmetry.space_group_name_H-M   'P 1'
#
loop_
_entity.id
_entity.type
_entity.pdbx_description
1 polymer ?
#
loop_
_entity_poly.entity_id
_entity_poly.type
_entity_poly.pdbx_seq_one_letter_code
_entity_poly.pdbx_strand_id
1 'polypeptide(L)' 'LEVTRSNQVWCIDLTYIPMKRGFLYLTAIIDVYSRYIVGWGGFNTLDAENSLGVKKRGYFNIW' A
#
# COMPACT_ATOMS: atom_id res chain seq x y z
N LEU A 1 -3.71 5.76 -20.49
CA LEU A 1 -3.38 4.33 -20.32
C LEU A 1 -4.68 3.62 -19.98
N GLU A 2 -5.08 2.60 -20.74
CA GLU A 2 -6.29 1.83 -20.43
C GLU A 2 -5.93 0.68 -19.49
N VAL A 3 -6.70 0.51 -18.41
CA VAL A 3 -6.52 -0.56 -17.41
C VAL A 3 -7.68 -1.53 -17.57
N THR A 4 -7.41 -2.72 -18.11
CA THR A 4 -8.45 -3.64 -18.60
C THR A 4 -8.55 -4.94 -17.80
N ARG A 5 -7.64 -5.18 -16.84
CA ARG A 5 -7.68 -6.35 -15.96
C ARG A 5 -7.06 -6.09 -14.59
N SER A 6 -7.45 -6.92 -13.60
CA SER A 6 -6.80 -6.96 -12.28
C SER A 6 -5.32 -7.29 -12.38
N ASN A 7 -4.52 -6.78 -11.44
CA ASN A 7 -3.08 -6.96 -11.35
C ASN A 7 -2.27 -6.38 -12.53
N GLN A 8 -2.87 -5.45 -13.28
CA GLN A 8 -2.17 -4.75 -14.38
C GLN A 8 -1.44 -3.49 -13.89
N VAL A 9 -2.11 -2.68 -13.07
CA VAL A 9 -1.58 -1.42 -12.56
C VAL A 9 -1.94 -1.30 -11.09
N TRP A 10 -0.95 -0.97 -10.27
CA TRP A 10 -1.11 -0.74 -8.85
C TRP A 10 -0.82 0.72 -8.50
N CYS A 11 -1.57 1.23 -7.54
CA CYS A 11 -1.34 2.52 -6.90
C CYS A 11 -0.84 2.27 -5.47
N ILE A 12 0.02 3.15 -4.97
CA ILE A 12 0.45 3.16 -3.58
C ILE A 12 -0.05 4.47 -2.96
N ASP A 13 -0.79 4.34 -1.88
CA ASP A 13 -1.23 5.47 -1.06
C ASP A 13 -0.51 5.46 0.30
N LEU A 14 -0.16 6.65 0.78
CA LEU A 14 0.52 6.89 2.05
C LEU A 14 -0.29 7.91 2.85
N THR A 15 -0.93 7.44 3.91
CA THR A 15 -1.81 8.26 4.74
C THR A 15 -1.36 8.26 6.19
N TYR A 16 -1.55 9.39 6.88
CA TYR A 16 -1.28 9.56 8.29
C TYR A 16 -2.57 9.39 9.10
N ILE A 17 -2.60 8.43 10.00
CA ILE A 17 -3.74 8.19 10.90
C ILE A 17 -3.42 8.84 12.25
N PRO A 18 -4.20 9.85 12.69
CA PRO A 18 -4.01 10.48 14.00
C PRO A 18 -4.29 9.49 15.12
N MET A 19 -3.37 9.40 16.08
CA MET A 19 -3.50 8.55 17.27
C MET A 19 -3.53 9.43 18.53
N LYS A 20 -3.98 8.86 19.67
CA LYS A 20 -3.98 9.58 20.96
C LYS A 20 -2.60 10.16 21.33
N ARG A 21 -1.52 9.54 20.86
CA ARG A 21 -0.14 10.01 20.98
C ARG A 21 0.59 9.78 19.66
N GLY A 22 0.68 10.83 18.84
CA GLY A 22 1.40 10.80 17.56
C GLY A 22 0.57 10.31 16.38
N PHE A 23 1.23 9.76 15.37
CA PHE A 23 0.63 9.33 14.11
C PHE A 23 1.09 7.93 13.74
N LEU A 24 0.17 7.16 13.15
CA LEU A 24 0.50 5.92 12.44
C LEU A 24 0.58 6.23 10.95
N TYR A 25 1.68 5.83 10.32
CA TYR A 25 1.90 5.96 8.89
C TYR A 25 1.42 4.68 8.21
N LEU A 26 0.32 4.77 7.45
CA LEU A 26 -0.25 3.66 6.72
C LEU A 26 0.20 3.72 5.27
N THR A 27 0.82 2.64 4.78
CA THR A 27 1.02 2.40 3.35
C THR A 27 0.01 1.36 2.88
N ALA A 28 -0.73 1.66 1.80
CA ALA A 28 -1.64 0.75 1.15
C ALA A 28 -1.31 0.60 -0.34
N ILE A 29 -1.34 -0.62 -0.85
CA ILE A 29 -1.21 -0.95 -2.26
C ILE A 29 -2.58 -1.35 -2.77
N ILE A 30 -3.05 -0.61 -3.76
CA ILE A 30 -4.40 -0.75 -4.31
C ILE A 30 -4.28 -1.18 -5.75
N ASP A 31 -4.98 -2.25 -6.12
CA ASP A 31 -5.14 -2.62 -7.52
C ASP A 31 -6.09 -1.65 -8.20
N VAL A 32 -5.63 -0.98 -9.27
CA VAL A 32 -6.37 0.12 -9.89
C VAL A 32 -7.66 -0.37 -10.55
N TYR A 33 -7.66 -1.59 -11.08
CA TYR A 33 -8.81 -2.17 -11.77
C TYR A 33 -9.88 -2.65 -10.77
N SER A 34 -9.51 -3.55 -9.86
CA SER A 34 -10.44 -4.17 -8.90
C SER A 34 -10.78 -3.31 -7.69
N ARG A 35 -9.99 -2.26 -7.43
CA ARG A 35 -10.08 -1.40 -6.23
C ARG A 35 -9.78 -2.10 -4.91
N TYR A 36 -9.26 -3.32 -4.94
CA TYR A 36 -8.90 -4.06 -3.74
C TYR A 36 -7.53 -3.68 -3.20
N ILE A 37 -7.40 -3.72 -1.87
CA ILE A 37 -6.11 -3.60 -1.18
C ILE A 37 -5.39 -4.94 -1.31
N VAL A 38 -4.28 -4.94 -2.03
CA VAL A 38 -3.47 -6.16 -2.28
C VAL A 38 -2.26 -6.26 -1.35
N GLY A 39 -1.96 -5.19 -0.61
CA GLY A 39 -0.94 -5.17 0.44
C GLY A 39 -1.06 -3.91 1.28
N TRP A 40 -0.74 -4.00 2.57
CA TRP A 40 -0.75 -2.84 3.47
C TRP A 40 0.25 -3.03 4.61
N GLY A 41 0.62 -1.93 5.26
CA GLY A 41 1.47 -1.93 6.45
C GLY A 41 1.36 -0.61 7.21
N GLY A 42 1.35 -0.71 8.55
CA GLY A 42 1.33 0.43 9.45
C GLY A 42 2.68 0.59 10.17
N PHE A 43 3.18 1.81 10.26
CA PHE A 43 4.51 2.13 10.78
C PHE A 43 4.47 3.35 11.70
N ASN A 44 5.38 3.42 12.67
CA ASN A 44 5.48 4.56 13.58
C ASN A 44 6.34 5.71 13.03
N THR A 45 7.00 5.49 11.88
CA THR A 45 7.88 6.45 11.19
C THR A 45 7.59 6.47 9.69
N LEU A 46 7.82 7.63 9.07
CA LEU A 46 7.74 7.78 7.62
C LEU A 46 9.10 7.47 6.99
N ASP A 47 9.34 6.19 6.68
CA ASP A 47 10.55 5.74 5.99
C ASP A 47 10.21 5.12 4.64
N ALA A 48 11.03 5.40 3.62
CA ALA A 48 10.84 4.84 2.28
C ALA A 48 10.93 3.30 2.29
N GLU A 49 11.76 2.74 3.18
CA GLU A 49 11.92 1.28 3.35
C GLU A 49 10.62 0.59 3.75
N ASN A 50 9.78 1.26 4.55
CA ASN A 50 8.48 0.74 4.97
C ASN A 50 7.57 0.50 3.75
N SER A 51 7.53 1.46 2.83
CA SER A 51 6.74 1.36 1.59
C SER A 51 7.29 0.28 0.64
N LEU A 52 8.62 0.17 0.55
CA LEU A 52 9.28 -0.89 -0.23
C LEU A 52 9.03 -2.29 0.36
N GLY A 53 8.97 -2.40 1.69
CA GLY A 53 8.64 -3.64 2.39
C GLY A 53 7.21 -4.11 2.10
N VAL A 54 6.23 -3.20 2.17
CA VAL A 54 4.83 -3.50 1.82
C VAL A 54 4.72 -3.92 0.36
N LYS A 55 5.45 -3.24 -0.55
CA LYS A 55 5.54 -3.65 -1.95
C LYS A 55 5.98 -5.10 -2.07
N LYS A 56 7.14 -5.47 -1.52
CA LYS A 56 7.66 -6.85 -1.59
C LYS A 56 6.65 -7.88 -1.08
N ARG A 57 5.98 -7.61 0.04
CA ARG A 57 4.92 -8.49 0.57
C ARG A 57 3.69 -8.58 -0.33
N GLY A 58 3.25 -7.46 -0.89
CA GLY A 58 2.12 -7.41 -1.83
C GLY A 58 2.38 -8.27 -3.07
N TYR A 59 3.57 -8.17 -3.67
CA TYR A 59 3.93 -9.05 -4.80
C TYR A 59 3.87 -10.53 -4.43
N PHE A 60 4.36 -10.92 -3.25
CA PHE A 60 4.35 -12.34 -2.81
C PHE A 60 2.96 -12.90 -2.50
N ASN A 61 1.96 -12.08 -2.20
CA ASN A 61 0.60 -12.56 -1.93
C ASN A 61 -0.25 -12.73 -3.20
N ILE A 62 0.26 -12.29 -4.35
CA ILE A 62 -0.44 -12.29 -5.64
C ILE A 62 0.09 -13.43 -6.54
N TRP A 63 1.20 -14.08 -6.16
CA TRP A 63 1.82 -15.22 -6.84
C TRP A 63 1.91 -16.45 -5.93
#